data_AF-A0A6A4GRC6-F1
#
_entry.id   AF-A0A6A4GRC6-F1
#
_cell.length_a   1.000
_cell.length_b   1.000
_cell.length_c   1.000
_cell.angle_alpha   90.00
_cell.angle_beta   90.00
_cell.angle_gamma   90.00
#
_symmetry.space_group_name_H-M   'P 1'
#
loop_
_entity.id
_entity.type
_entity.pdbx_description
1 polymer ?
#
loop_
_entity_poly.entity_id
_entity_poly.type
_entity_poly.pdbx_seq_one_letter_code
_entity_poly.pdbx_strand_id
1 'polypeptide(L)' 'NKYFRLMCDALSSPAFYNEYVRLPSTEDPPARYLENNPKLWPYFKNCLGAMDGSHIACSLS' A
#
# COMPACT_ATOMS: atom_id res chain seq x y z
N ASN A 1 20.57 -6.83 -3.20
CA ASN A 1 19.44 -7.16 -4.11
C ASN A 1 19.17 -5.96 -5.01
N LYS A 2 19.88 -5.85 -6.14
CA LYS A 2 19.84 -4.67 -7.05
C LYS A 2 18.44 -4.46 -7.64
N TYR A 3 17.82 -5.54 -8.10
CA TYR A 3 16.52 -5.48 -8.76
C TYR A 3 15.38 -5.14 -7.80
N PHE A 4 15.41 -5.68 -6.57
CA PHE A 4 14.43 -5.30 -5.56
C PHE A 4 14.42 -3.79 -5.31
N ARG A 5 15.59 -3.17 -5.17
CA ARG A 5 15.70 -1.73 -4.94
C ARG A 5 15.21 -0.91 -6.14
N LEU A 6 15.58 -1.31 -7.36
CA LEU A 6 15.07 -0.68 -8.59
C LEU A 6 13.54 -0.75 -8.69
N MET A 7 12.94 -1.87 -8.30
CA MET A 7 11.49 -2.03 -8.31
C MET A 7 10.81 -1.16 -7.25
N CYS A 8 11.38 -1.09 -6.04
CA CYS A 8 10.88 -0.18 -5.01
C CYS A 8 10.92 1.27 -5.50
N ASP A 9 12.06 1.72 -6.03
CA ASP A 9 12.23 3.10 -6.52
C ASP A 9 11.27 3.42 -7.67
N ALA A 10 11.05 2.47 -8.59
CA ALA A 10 10.11 2.65 -9.70
C ALA A 10 8.65 2.78 -9.21
N LEU A 11 8.23 1.90 -8.30
CA LEU A 11 6.85 1.86 -7.80
C LEU A 11 6.52 2.99 -6.82
N SER A 12 7.52 3.50 -6.10
CA SER A 12 7.37 4.68 -5.22
C SER A 12 7.59 6.00 -5.95
N SER A 13 8.01 5.98 -7.21
CA SER A 13 8.21 7.21 -7.98
C SER A 13 6.90 7.99 -8.11
N PRO A 14 6.92 9.34 -8.01
CA PRO A 14 5.69 10.15 -8.13
C PRO A 14 4.96 9.94 -9.45
N ALA A 15 5.69 9.73 -10.55
CA ALA A 15 5.12 9.49 -11.88
C ALA A 15 4.29 8.19 -11.91
N PHE A 16 4.77 7.13 -11.27
CA PHE A 16 4.01 5.89 -11.19
C PHE A 16 2.91 5.96 -10.13
N TYR A 17 3.27 6.37 -8.92
CA TYR A 17 2.38 6.31 -7.76
C TYR A 17 1.15 7.20 -7.96
N ASN A 18 1.33 8.45 -8.38
CA ASN A 18 0.22 9.39 -8.52
C ASN A 18 -0.71 9.06 -9.70
N GLU A 19 -0.19 8.39 -10.73
CA GLU A 19 -0.96 8.03 -11.91
C GLU A 19 -1.76 6.73 -11.72
N TYR A 20 -1.15 5.73 -11.08
CA TYR A 20 -1.69 4.37 -11.04
C TYR A 20 -2.21 3.91 -9.68
N VAL A 21 -1.78 4.51 -8.57
CA VAL A 21 -2.22 4.10 -7.22
C VAL A 21 -3.48 4.87 -6.83
N ARG A 22 -4.55 4.13 -6.53
CA ARG A 22 -5.78 4.67 -5.94
C ARG A 22 -5.89 4.18 -4.51
N LEU A 23 -5.82 5.10 -3.57
CA LEU A 23 -6.00 4.78 -2.16
C LEU A 23 -7.50 4.63 -1.85
N PRO A 24 -7.89 3.61 -1.06
CA PRO A 24 -9.24 3.53 -0.54
C PRO A 24 -9.49 4.65 0.48
N SER A 25 -10.75 5.06 0.61
CA SER A 25 -11.24 5.89 1.71
C SER A 25 -11.12 5.16 3.05
N THR A 26 -11.07 5.90 4.15
CA THR A 26 -11.16 5.33 5.51
C THR A 26 -12.47 4.58 5.75
N GLU A 27 -13.50 4.95 4.99
CA GLU A 27 -14.83 4.35 5.05
C GLU A 27 -14.97 3.13 4.13
N ASP A 28 -14.00 2.87 3.25
CA ASP A 28 -14.06 1.74 2.35
C ASP A 28 -13.77 0.44 3.11
N PRO A 29 -14.60 -0.61 2.94
CA PRO A 29 -14.34 -1.88 3.57
C PRO A 29 -13.06 -2.52 3.00
N PRO A 30 -12.34 -3.34 3.79
CA PRO A 30 -11.24 -4.14 3.27
C PRO A 30 -11.68 -4.98 2.07
N ALA A 31 -10.75 -5.22 1.14
CA ALA A 31 -11.03 -6.09 0.02
C ALA A 31 -11.41 -7.50 0.50
N ARG A 32 -12.55 -8.03 0.03
CA ARG A 32 -13.11 -9.32 0.46
C ARG A 32 -12.13 -10.49 0.42
N TYR A 33 -11.18 -10.49 -0.51
CA TYR A 33 -10.19 -11.57 -0.59
C TYR A 33 -9.22 -11.59 0.61
N LEU A 34 -9.02 -10.46 1.28
CA LEU A 34 -8.24 -10.36 2.52
C LEU A 34 -9.07 -10.86 3.70
N GLU A 35 -10.32 -10.41 3.80
CA GLU A 35 -11.24 -10.79 4.89
C GLU A 35 -11.54 -12.28 4.89
N ASN A 36 -11.78 -12.86 3.70
CA ASN A 36 -12.13 -14.26 3.54
C ASN A 36 -10.93 -15.20 3.69
N ASN A 37 -9.71 -14.67 3.76
CA ASN A 37 -8.51 -15.48 3.90
C ASN A 37 -8.07 -15.49 5.38
N PRO A 38 -8.30 -16.58 6.13
CA PRO A 38 -7.96 -16.65 7.55
C PRO A 38 -6.45 -16.57 7.82
N LYS A 39 -5.59 -16.79 6.81
CA LYS A 39 -4.14 -16.59 6.93
C LYS A 39 -3.75 -15.12 6.79
N LEU A 40 -4.48 -14.33 6.01
CA LEU A 40 -4.16 -12.93 5.76
C LEU A 40 -4.88 -12.02 6.77
N TRP A 41 -6.15 -12.28 7.06
CA TRP A 41 -6.99 -11.40 7.87
C TRP A 41 -6.39 -11.00 9.23
N PRO A 42 -5.74 -11.89 10.01
CA PRO A 42 -5.12 -11.52 11.28
C PRO A 42 -4.08 -10.39 11.16
N TYR A 43 -3.40 -10.28 10.02
CA TYR A 43 -2.38 -9.27 9.76
C TYR A 43 -2.98 -7.96 9.25
N PHE A 44 -4.06 -8.03 8.46
CA PHE A 44 -4.63 -6.86 7.77
C PHE A 44 -5.84 -6.23 8.45
N LYS A 45 -6.49 -6.92 9.40
CA LYS A 45 -7.71 -6.45 10.08
C LYS A 45 -7.58 -5.09 10.78
N ASN A 46 -6.35 -4.71 11.15
CA ASN A 46 -6.04 -3.43 11.80
C ASN A 46 -5.26 -2.47 10.89
N CYS A 47 -4.96 -2.87 9.64
CA CYS A 47 -4.16 -2.05 8.72
C CYS A 47 -4.95 -0.88 8.12
N LEU A 48 -6.28 -0.89 8.20
CA LEU A 48 -7.10 0.26 7.79
C LEU A 48 -6.75 1.53 8.58
N GLY A 49 -6.54 1.41 9.89
CA GLY A 49 -6.12 2.55 10.73
C GLY A 49 -4.70 3.04 10.45
N ALA A 50 -3.84 2.20 9.85
CA ALA A 50 -2.48 2.57 9.44
C ALA A 50 -2.42 3.22 8.04
N MET A 51 -3.56 3.29 7.33
CA MET A 51 -3.69 4.04 6.08
C MET A 51 -3.84 5.55 6.30
N ASP A 52 -3.68 6.05 7.54
CA ASP A 52 -3.88 7.45 7.93
C ASP A 52 -2.74 8.42 7.54
N GLY A 53 -1.77 8.01 6.71
CA GLY A 53 -0.82 8.97 6.13
C GLY A 53 0.66 8.62 6.22
N SER A 54 1.03 7.42 6.69
CA SER A 54 2.41 6.92 6.54
C SER A 54 2.71 6.45 5.10
N HIS A 55 1.83 6.75 4.14
CA HIS A 55 1.92 6.40 2.72
C HIS A 55 3.20 7.01 2.15
N ILE A 56 4.11 6.15 1.70
CA ILE A 56 5.49 6.49 1.34
C ILE A 56 5.54 7.69 0.39
N ALA A 57 5.70 8.88 0.94
CA ALA A 57 6.32 10.02 0.28
C ALA A 57 7.80 10.05 0.71
N CYS A 58 8.55 9.02 0.30
CA CYS A 58 9.98 9.00 0.50
C CYS A 58 10.68 8.99 -0.85
N SER A 59 10.82 10.20 -1.41
CA SER A 59 11.92 10.55 -2.28
C SER A 59 12.54 11.82 -1.73
N LEU A 60 13.57 11.69 -0.89
CA LEU A 60 14.63 12.68 -0.85
C LEU A 60 15.61 12.28 -1.95
N SER A 61 15.38 12.77 -3.16
CA SER A 61 16.37 12.86 -4.23
C SER A 61 16.24 14.22 -4.88
#